data_AF-A0A0N0SSG4-F1
#
_entry.id   AF-A0A0N0SSG4-F1
#
_cell.length_a   1.000
_cell.length_b   1.000
_cell.length_c   1.000
_cell.angle_alpha   90.00
_cell.angle_beta   90.00
_cell.angle_gamma   90.00
#
_symmetry.space_group_name_H-M   'P 1'
#
loop_
_entity.id
_entity.type
_entity.pdbx_description
1 polymer ?
#
loop_
_entity_poly.entity_id
_entity_poly.type
_entity_poly.pdbx_seq_one_letter_code
_entity_poly.pdbx_strand_id
1 'polypeptide(L)'
;FSSIAGLIGNPGQANYAAANTYLDALAHHRHHQGLTATSLAWGLWDTSTGSMAAQFSQADMERWAAKGILALTPERGMELFDAALASGRPELAPIELDLRVLRSPAQTAPALLRSLVRAPRRRAAAATGSSWAARTAALAPADRQRAAGELVRTTVAAVLGLAGPAAVNDSGPFIQLGMDSLTGMELRRRLASDSGIAVPATAVFDHPTPGALAAFVVAELGKIAGEAAARPGRQAPTGAGAVQDDPIVIVGMACRYPGDTRSPEDLWRLVADGTDAIGPFPANRDWDVDDLYDPDPTRPGKSYTRYGGFLYDADRFDAEFFGVSPREAYAIDPQQRLLLETTWESFEHAGIDPATLRGSRTGVFVGTMYDDYASRLSAVPVEYEGYLSTGSAGSVASGRLSYTFGLEGPAITVDTACSSSLVA
;
A
#
# COMPACT_ATOMS: atom_id res chain seq x y z
N PHE A 1 19.93 3.38 31.11
CA PHE A 1 19.15 4.47 30.51
C PHE A 1 18.74 4.03 29.12
N SER A 2 17.47 4.13 28.79
CA SER A 2 16.87 3.82 27.49
C SER A 2 15.71 4.80 27.24
N SER A 3 14.98 4.64 26.13
CA SER A 3 13.84 5.47 25.76
C SER A 3 12.66 4.61 25.31
N ILE A 4 11.45 5.05 25.63
CA ILE A 4 10.22 4.41 25.13
C ILE A 4 10.14 4.40 23.59
N ALA A 5 10.91 5.25 22.90
CA ALA A 5 11.05 5.18 21.44
C ALA A 5 11.50 3.80 20.94
N GLY A 6 12.28 3.04 21.72
CA GLY A 6 12.67 1.66 21.41
C GLY A 6 11.52 0.64 21.54
N LEU A 7 10.44 0.99 22.23
CA LEU A 7 9.29 0.11 22.49
C LEU A 7 8.11 0.37 21.54
N ILE A 8 7.75 1.64 21.37
CA ILE A 8 6.55 2.03 20.59
C ILE A 8 6.90 2.75 19.28
N GLY A 9 8.17 3.05 19.04
CA GLY A 9 8.64 3.77 17.87
C GLY A 9 8.34 5.28 17.92
N ASN A 10 9.10 6.04 17.15
CA ASN A 10 8.82 7.45 16.87
C ASN A 10 9.25 7.78 15.43
N PRO A 11 8.37 8.37 14.60
CA PRO A 11 8.72 8.77 13.23
C PRO A 11 10.00 9.62 13.18
N GLY A 12 10.90 9.29 12.26
CA GLY A 12 12.19 9.99 12.10
C GLY A 12 13.29 9.58 13.09
N GLN A 13 13.05 8.64 14.01
CA GLN A 13 14.02 8.24 15.05
C GLN A 13 14.43 6.76 14.98
N ALA A 14 14.47 6.15 13.80
CA ALA A 14 14.78 4.72 13.64
C ALA A 14 16.11 4.29 14.27
N ASN A 15 17.19 5.04 14.00
CA ASN A 15 18.52 4.75 14.57
C ASN A 15 18.53 4.86 16.11
N TYR A 16 17.83 5.86 16.64
CA TYR A 16 17.70 6.08 18.08
C TYR A 16 16.88 4.97 18.74
N ALA A 17 15.76 4.57 18.15
CA ALA A 17 14.94 3.46 18.62
C ALA A 17 15.76 2.16 18.66
N ALA A 18 16.47 1.81 17.58
CA ALA A 18 17.29 0.60 17.50
C ALA A 18 18.40 0.56 18.57
N ALA A 19 19.07 1.68 18.82
CA ALA A 19 20.10 1.78 19.86
C ALA A 19 19.53 1.55 21.27
N ASN A 20 18.35 2.09 21.56
CA ASN A 20 17.68 1.91 22.86
C ASN A 20 17.18 0.47 23.03
N THR A 21 16.57 -0.14 21.99
CA THR A 21 16.17 -1.55 22.01
C THR A 21 17.36 -2.49 22.26
N TYR A 22 18.55 -2.16 21.74
CA TYR A 22 19.77 -2.92 22.05
C TYR A 22 20.13 -2.86 23.54
N LEU A 23 20.02 -1.68 24.18
CA LEU A 23 20.29 -1.52 25.62
C LEU A 23 19.29 -2.32 26.47
N ASP A 24 18.02 -2.34 26.05
CA ASP A 24 16.96 -3.12 26.68
C ASP A 24 17.27 -4.63 26.60
N ALA A 25 17.60 -5.12 25.41
CA ALA A 25 18.00 -6.51 25.18
C ALA A 25 19.28 -6.89 25.95
N LEU A 26 20.25 -5.98 26.07
CA LEU A 26 21.48 -6.20 26.84
C LEU A 26 21.19 -6.39 28.33
N ALA A 27 20.23 -5.66 28.90
CA ALA A 27 19.85 -5.82 30.29
C ALA A 27 19.23 -7.20 30.54
N HIS A 28 18.35 -7.66 29.64
CA HIS A 28 17.81 -9.01 29.64
C HIS A 28 18.91 -10.08 29.53
N HIS A 29 19.84 -9.91 28.59
CA HIS A 29 20.95 -10.83 28.40
C HIS A 29 21.82 -10.98 29.65
N ARG A 30 22.14 -9.87 30.32
CA ARG A 30 22.94 -9.88 31.56
C ARG A 30 22.20 -10.58 32.70
N HIS A 31 20.90 -10.32 32.88
CA HIS A 31 20.10 -11.04 33.87
C HIS A 31 20.06 -12.56 33.63
N HIS A 32 19.97 -13.00 32.37
CA HIS A 32 20.07 -14.42 32.03
C HIS A 32 21.42 -15.06 32.39
N GLN A 33 22.49 -14.26 32.48
CA GLN A 33 23.82 -14.68 32.94
C GLN A 33 24.02 -14.52 34.45
N GLY A 34 22.98 -14.15 35.21
CA GLY A 34 23.09 -13.86 36.64
C GLY A 34 23.82 -12.56 36.97
N LEU A 35 24.03 -11.69 35.98
CA LEU A 35 24.66 -10.38 36.14
C LEU A 35 23.62 -9.29 36.30
N THR A 36 23.91 -8.27 37.12
CA THR A 36 23.01 -7.13 37.32
C THR A 36 23.02 -6.20 36.10
N ALA A 37 21.82 -5.83 35.65
CA ALA A 37 21.58 -4.76 34.69
C ALA A 37 20.11 -4.33 34.73
N THR A 38 19.87 -3.02 34.66
CA THR A 38 18.51 -2.48 34.55
C THR A 38 18.48 -1.44 33.44
N SER A 39 17.66 -1.69 32.42
CA SER A 39 17.30 -0.71 31.41
C SER A 39 15.99 -0.03 31.78
N LEU A 40 15.97 1.30 31.66
CA LEU A 40 14.81 2.13 31.95
C LEU A 40 14.44 2.89 30.69
N ALA A 41 13.40 2.45 30.00
CA ALA A 41 12.87 3.03 28.78
C ALA A 41 12.04 4.28 29.12
N TRP A 42 12.72 5.41 29.32
CA TRP A 42 12.10 6.65 29.79
C TRP A 42 11.08 7.22 28.81
N GLY A 43 9.97 7.72 29.36
CA GLY A 43 9.02 8.56 28.67
C GLY A 43 9.54 9.96 28.39
N LEU A 44 8.65 10.81 27.87
CA LEU A 44 8.92 12.23 27.67
C LEU A 44 9.10 12.91 29.03
N TRP A 45 10.07 13.82 29.14
CA TRP A 45 10.26 14.66 30.33
C TRP A 45 9.74 16.07 30.04
N ASP A 46 9.02 16.64 31.00
CA ASP A 46 8.64 18.05 30.98
C ASP A 46 9.88 18.88 31.30
N THR A 47 10.44 19.57 30.31
CA THR A 47 11.67 20.34 30.52
C THR A 47 11.54 21.77 30.02
N SER A 48 11.08 22.62 30.93
CA SER A 48 11.36 24.06 30.95
C SER A 48 12.86 24.37 31.16
N THR A 49 13.72 23.37 31.41
CA THR A 49 15.16 23.52 31.59
C THR A 49 15.98 22.37 30.95
N GLY A 50 16.53 22.62 29.76
CA GLY A 50 17.85 22.09 29.33
C GLY A 50 18.02 20.60 28.99
N SER A 51 16.97 19.80 28.79
CA SER A 51 17.13 18.39 28.36
C SER A 51 17.01 18.18 26.84
N MET A 52 17.27 16.96 26.38
CA MET A 52 17.00 16.53 25.00
C MET A 52 15.51 16.75 24.59
N ALA A 53 14.60 16.86 25.57
CA ALA A 53 13.21 17.23 25.34
C ALA A 53 12.99 18.72 25.00
N ALA A 54 13.99 19.59 25.20
CA ALA A 54 13.97 20.98 24.72
C ALA A 54 14.02 21.09 23.18
N GLN A 55 14.27 19.97 22.48
CA GLN A 55 14.19 19.89 21.02
C GLN A 55 12.79 19.55 20.50
N PHE A 56 11.86 19.14 21.37
CA PHE A 56 10.48 18.87 20.98
C PHE A 56 9.68 20.17 20.97
N SER A 57 9.02 20.45 19.84
CA SER A 57 8.10 21.56 19.74
C SER A 57 6.87 21.32 20.64
N GLN A 58 6.15 22.38 20.99
CA GLN A 58 4.89 22.25 21.72
C GLN A 58 3.89 21.31 20.99
N ALA A 59 3.92 21.32 19.66
CA ALA A 59 3.13 20.41 18.82
C ALA A 59 3.54 18.93 18.95
N ASP A 60 4.80 18.64 19.26
CA ASP A 60 5.26 17.26 19.51
C ASP A 60 4.77 16.76 20.86
N MET A 61 4.80 17.62 21.88
CA MET A 61 4.25 17.31 23.21
C MET A 61 2.73 17.06 23.13
N GLU A 62 2.00 17.88 22.38
CA GLU A 62 0.57 17.68 22.13
C GLU A 62 0.30 16.37 21.39
N ARG A 63 1.14 15.98 20.42
CA ARG A 63 1.04 14.70 19.73
C ARG A 63 1.24 13.49 20.65
N TRP A 64 2.16 13.58 21.62
CA TRP A 64 2.36 12.53 22.61
C TRP A 64 1.21 12.46 23.64
N ALA A 65 0.76 13.60 24.13
CA ALA A 65 -0.42 13.68 25.00
C ALA A 65 -1.68 13.16 24.30
N ALA A 66 -1.84 13.44 23.00
CA ALA A 66 -2.89 12.89 22.17
C ALA A 66 -2.78 11.37 21.97
N LYS A 67 -1.65 10.73 22.27
CA LYS A 67 -1.50 9.26 22.33
C LYS A 67 -1.64 8.71 23.75
N GLY A 68 -2.00 9.56 24.71
CA GLY A 68 -2.15 9.22 26.12
C GLY A 68 -0.83 9.05 26.88
N ILE A 69 0.28 9.56 26.35
CA ILE A 69 1.59 9.56 27.01
C ILE A 69 1.90 10.99 27.46
N LEU A 70 2.02 11.19 28.77
CA LEU A 70 2.23 12.48 29.38
C LEU A 70 3.72 12.71 29.66
N ALA A 71 4.10 13.99 29.71
CA ALA A 71 5.44 14.40 30.09
C ALA A 71 5.63 14.22 31.61
N LEU A 72 6.75 13.62 32.01
CA LEU A 72 7.15 13.40 33.39
C LEU A 72 7.76 14.68 33.99
N THR A 73 7.30 15.08 35.17
CA THR A 73 8.02 16.09 35.96
C THR A 73 9.28 15.48 36.57
N PRO A 74 10.30 16.28 36.93
CA PRO A 74 11.49 15.80 37.62
C PRO A 74 11.19 14.98 38.88
N GLU A 75 10.25 15.45 39.69
CA GLU A 75 9.85 14.79 40.94
C GLU A 75 9.23 13.42 40.64
N ARG A 76 8.32 13.36 39.67
CA ARG A 76 7.67 12.10 39.29
C ARG A 76 8.64 11.12 38.63
N GLY A 77 9.56 11.61 37.82
CA GLY A 77 10.63 10.82 37.22
C GLY A 77 11.53 10.16 38.27
N MET A 78 11.89 10.90 39.34
CA MET A 78 12.68 10.36 40.45
C MET A 78 11.92 9.30 41.27
N GLU A 79 10.63 9.52 41.53
CA GLU A 79 9.80 8.49 42.18
C GLU A 79 9.76 7.17 41.38
N LEU A 80 9.62 7.27 40.06
CA LEU A 80 9.63 6.09 39.20
C LEU A 80 11.01 5.44 39.09
N PHE A 81 12.09 6.23 39.18
CA PHE A 81 13.46 5.71 39.24
C PHE A 81 13.66 4.81 40.46
N ASP A 82 13.30 5.31 41.64
CA ASP A 82 13.44 4.57 42.90
C ASP A 82 12.57 3.30 42.90
N ALA A 83 11.33 3.40 42.41
CA ALA A 83 10.45 2.24 42.26
C ALA A 83 11.01 1.21 41.27
N ALA A 84 11.66 1.66 40.19
CA ALA A 84 12.24 0.77 39.20
C ALA A 84 13.42 -0.02 39.76
N LEU A 85 14.31 0.63 40.51
CA LEU A 85 15.45 -0.03 41.17
C LEU A 85 14.99 -1.08 42.20
N ALA A 86 13.90 -0.81 42.92
CA ALA A 86 13.34 -1.76 43.90
C ALA A 86 12.70 -3.01 43.28
N SER A 87 12.37 -2.99 41.98
CA SER A 87 11.63 -4.08 41.33
C SER A 87 12.45 -5.34 41.04
N GLY A 88 13.78 -5.20 40.93
CA GLY A 88 14.68 -6.27 40.48
C GLY A 88 14.47 -6.73 39.03
N ARG A 89 13.73 -5.98 38.20
CA ARG A 89 13.48 -6.34 36.80
C ARG A 89 14.59 -5.83 35.86
N PRO A 90 14.92 -6.59 34.79
CA PRO A 90 15.94 -6.19 33.83
C PRO A 90 15.52 -4.98 32.98
N GLU A 91 14.23 -4.83 32.71
CA GLU A 91 13.70 -3.80 31.83
C GLU A 91 12.38 -3.26 32.39
N LEU A 92 12.26 -1.93 32.42
CA LEU A 92 11.06 -1.21 32.81
C LEU A 92 10.89 0.03 31.93
N ALA A 93 9.65 0.48 31.75
CA ALA A 93 9.33 1.73 31.07
C ALA A 93 8.73 2.73 32.07
N PRO A 94 9.52 3.65 32.63
CA PRO A 94 9.00 4.73 33.47
C PRO A 94 8.28 5.75 32.58
N ILE A 95 6.95 5.67 32.56
CA ILE A 95 6.09 6.55 31.77
C ILE A 95 4.85 6.96 32.55
N GLU A 96 4.34 8.14 32.23
CA GLU A 96 3.06 8.61 32.73
C GLU A 96 1.99 8.53 31.64
N LEU A 97 0.84 7.96 31.98
CA LEU A 97 -0.21 7.64 31.02
C LEU A 97 -1.53 8.31 31.41
N ASP A 98 -2.17 8.98 30.45
CA ASP A 98 -3.59 9.33 30.58
C ASP A 98 -4.45 8.16 30.07
N LEU A 99 -4.86 7.31 31.02
CA LEU A 99 -5.70 6.15 30.71
C LEU A 99 -7.08 6.56 30.14
N ARG A 100 -7.55 7.79 30.33
CA ARG A 100 -8.82 8.25 29.76
C ARG A 100 -8.70 8.44 28.25
N VAL A 101 -7.58 9.02 27.81
CA VAL A 101 -7.22 9.19 26.40
C VAL A 101 -7.07 7.82 25.73
N LEU A 102 -6.33 6.89 26.36
CA LEU A 102 -6.14 5.53 25.86
C LEU A 102 -7.44 4.69 25.80
N ARG A 103 -8.46 5.03 26.60
CA ARG A 103 -9.80 4.40 26.59
C ARG A 103 -10.73 4.95 25.52
N SER A 104 -10.40 6.10 24.91
CA SER A 104 -11.28 6.76 23.97
C SER A 104 -11.48 5.92 22.71
N PRO A 105 -12.74 5.65 22.28
CA PRO A 105 -13.01 4.94 21.03
C PRO A 105 -12.43 5.63 19.79
N ALA A 106 -12.17 6.94 19.88
CA ALA A 106 -11.58 7.73 18.82
C ALA A 106 -10.08 7.47 18.61
N GLN A 107 -9.41 6.74 19.51
CA GLN A 107 -7.98 6.46 19.44
C GLN A 107 -7.69 4.96 19.56
N THR A 108 -6.78 4.48 18.72
CA THR A 108 -6.25 3.12 18.87
C THR A 108 -5.02 3.16 19.77
N ALA A 109 -5.13 2.65 21.00
CA ALA A 109 -3.99 2.50 21.89
C ALA A 109 -2.87 1.68 21.21
N PRO A 110 -1.58 2.08 21.34
CA PRO A 110 -0.45 1.29 20.88
C PRO A 110 -0.53 -0.16 21.37
N ALA A 111 -0.11 -1.12 20.55
CA ALA A 111 -0.30 -2.55 20.81
C ALA A 111 0.18 -2.97 22.21
N LEU A 112 1.35 -2.47 22.64
CA LEU A 112 1.92 -2.72 23.97
C LEU A 112 1.09 -2.19 25.14
N LEU A 113 0.31 -1.12 24.92
CA LEU A 113 -0.48 -0.47 25.97
C LEU A 113 -1.91 -1.00 26.05
N ARG A 114 -2.38 -1.79 25.07
CA ARG A 114 -3.77 -2.28 25.01
C ARG A 114 -4.19 -3.09 26.23
N SER A 115 -3.27 -3.82 26.87
CA SER A 115 -3.57 -4.60 28.07
C SER A 115 -3.87 -3.75 29.31
N LEU A 116 -3.34 -2.52 29.36
CA LEU A 116 -3.59 -1.54 30.42
C LEU A 116 -4.98 -0.91 30.31
N VAL A 117 -5.58 -1.04 29.13
CA VAL A 117 -6.89 -0.50 28.81
C VAL A 117 -7.87 -1.67 28.68
N ARG A 118 -8.66 -1.93 29.73
CA ARG A 118 -9.85 -2.78 29.55
C ARG A 118 -10.77 -2.08 28.57
N ALA A 119 -10.73 -2.47 27.31
CA ALA A 119 -11.79 -2.17 26.37
C ALA A 119 -13.10 -2.62 27.05
N PRO A 120 -14.14 -1.76 27.13
CA PRO A 120 -15.42 -2.23 27.58
C PRO A 120 -15.77 -3.42 26.70
N ARG A 121 -15.98 -4.61 27.28
CA ARG A 121 -16.61 -5.71 26.54
C ARG A 121 -17.82 -5.07 25.91
N ARG A 122 -17.83 -5.03 24.58
CA ARG A 122 -18.94 -4.53 23.79
C ARG A 122 -20.09 -5.51 24.01
N ARG A 123 -20.73 -5.40 25.17
CA ARG A 123 -22.10 -5.86 25.35
C ARG A 123 -22.84 -5.04 24.31
N ALA A 124 -23.46 -5.72 23.35
CA ALA A 124 -24.39 -5.10 22.44
C ALA A 124 -25.53 -4.51 23.28
N ALA A 125 -25.30 -3.35 23.87
CA ALA A 125 -26.35 -2.45 24.27
C ALA A 125 -26.87 -1.93 22.93
N ALA A 126 -28.04 -2.44 22.54
CA ALA A 126 -28.84 -1.81 21.51
C ALA A 126 -28.98 -0.33 21.91
N ALA A 127 -28.23 0.54 21.24
CA ALA A 127 -28.49 1.95 21.29
C ALA A 127 -29.88 2.12 20.68
N THR A 128 -30.85 2.48 21.50
CA THR A 128 -32.25 2.74 21.14
C THR A 128 -32.37 4.09 20.44
N GLY A 129 -31.65 4.22 19.33
CA GLY A 129 -31.77 5.21 18.29
C GLY A 129 -31.21 4.56 17.02
N SER A 130 -32.02 4.38 15.99
CA SER A 130 -31.58 3.72 14.75
C SER A 130 -30.33 4.41 14.22
N SER A 131 -29.25 3.67 13.92
CA SER A 131 -28.04 4.26 13.34
C SER A 131 -28.37 4.94 12.01
N TRP A 132 -27.54 5.88 11.56
CA TRP A 132 -27.67 6.45 10.22
C TRP A 132 -27.80 5.33 9.18
N ALA A 133 -26.93 4.32 9.26
CA ALA A 133 -26.99 3.14 8.40
C ALA A 133 -28.35 2.41 8.44
N ALA A 134 -28.93 2.19 9.61
CA ALA A 134 -30.22 1.50 9.73
C ALA A 134 -31.38 2.32 9.14
N ARG A 135 -31.38 3.65 9.32
CA ARG A 135 -32.39 4.54 8.73
C ARG A 135 -32.26 4.60 7.22
N THR A 136 -31.04 4.78 6.73
CA THR A 136 -30.76 4.92 5.30
C THR A 136 -31.01 3.60 4.57
N ALA A 137 -30.64 2.46 5.14
CA ALA A 137 -30.90 1.15 4.56
C ALA A 137 -32.40 0.84 4.34
N ALA A 138 -33.28 1.43 5.15
CA ALA A 138 -34.73 1.29 5.03
C ALA A 138 -35.36 2.17 3.93
N LEU A 139 -34.61 3.11 3.35
CA LEU A 139 -35.11 3.99 2.28
C LEU A 139 -35.23 3.23 0.95
N ALA A 140 -35.97 3.81 -0.01
CA ALA A 140 -35.98 3.34 -1.38
C ALA A 140 -34.58 3.47 -2.02
N PRO A 141 -34.20 2.62 -3.00
CA PRO A 141 -32.85 2.63 -3.58
C PRO A 141 -32.35 4.00 -4.05
N ALA A 142 -33.23 4.79 -4.68
CA ALA A 142 -32.89 6.14 -5.16
C ALA A 142 -32.60 7.13 -4.01
N ASP A 143 -33.28 6.98 -2.87
CA ASP A 143 -33.08 7.83 -1.70
C ASP A 143 -31.85 7.39 -0.88
N ARG A 144 -31.48 6.10 -0.92
CA ARG A 144 -30.19 5.61 -0.40
C ARG A 144 -29.01 6.24 -1.12
N GLN A 145 -29.06 6.24 -2.46
CA GLN A 145 -28.02 6.84 -3.30
C GLN A 145 -27.84 8.33 -2.97
N ARG A 146 -28.95 9.06 -2.82
CA ARG A 146 -28.94 10.49 -2.51
C ARG A 146 -28.34 10.76 -1.13
N ALA A 147 -28.76 10.01 -0.12
CA ALA A 147 -28.26 10.14 1.26
C ALA A 147 -26.77 9.75 1.39
N ALA A 148 -26.33 8.70 0.70
CA ALA A 148 -24.92 8.31 0.68
C ALA A 148 -24.04 9.35 -0.02
N GLY A 149 -24.48 9.89 -1.17
CA GLY A 149 -23.77 10.96 -1.86
C GLY A 149 -23.69 12.25 -1.03
N GLU A 150 -24.77 12.62 -0.34
CA GLU A 150 -24.78 13.78 0.56
C GLU A 150 -23.81 13.62 1.73
N LEU A 151 -23.78 12.42 2.35
CA LEU A 151 -22.85 12.10 3.42
C LEU A 151 -21.41 12.24 2.93
N VAL A 152 -21.06 11.56 1.83
CA VAL A 152 -19.69 11.58 1.30
C VAL A 152 -19.25 13.00 0.94
N ARG A 153 -20.07 13.77 0.21
CA ARG A 153 -19.71 15.15 -0.16
C ARG A 153 -19.57 16.07 1.06
N THR A 154 -20.40 15.87 2.08
CA THR A 154 -20.30 16.65 3.33
C THR A 154 -19.03 16.32 4.08
N THR A 155 -18.68 15.04 4.19
CA THR A 155 -17.44 14.61 4.85
C THR A 155 -16.21 15.08 4.08
N VAL A 156 -16.22 14.99 2.74
CA VAL A 156 -15.12 15.48 1.88
C VAL A 156 -14.93 16.98 2.03
N ALA A 157 -16.01 17.78 1.97
CA ALA A 157 -15.93 19.22 2.16
C ALA A 157 -15.36 19.58 3.55
N ALA A 158 -15.77 18.86 4.59
CA ALA A 158 -15.30 19.09 5.97
C ALA A 158 -13.83 18.69 6.20
N VAL A 159 -13.31 17.73 5.42
CA VAL A 159 -11.89 17.32 5.50
C VAL A 159 -10.99 18.28 4.72
N LEU A 160 -11.46 18.75 3.56
CA LEU A 160 -10.71 19.65 2.69
C LEU A 160 -10.90 21.14 3.01
N GLY A 161 -11.76 21.47 3.99
CA GLY A 161 -12.05 22.86 4.37
C GLY A 161 -12.83 23.65 3.31
N LEU A 162 -13.61 22.96 2.47
CA LEU A 162 -14.42 23.59 1.42
C LEU A 162 -15.70 24.20 2.02
N ALA A 163 -16.25 25.21 1.33
CA ALA A 163 -17.42 25.97 1.78
C ALA A 163 -18.70 25.13 1.98
N GLY A 164 -18.76 23.91 1.42
CA GLY A 164 -19.86 22.97 1.64
C GLY A 164 -19.89 21.82 0.61
N PRO A 165 -20.84 20.88 0.74
CA PRO A 165 -20.95 19.70 -0.13
C PRO A 165 -21.20 20.04 -1.60
N ALA A 166 -21.76 21.22 -1.91
CA ALA A 166 -21.99 21.68 -3.28
C ALA A 166 -20.69 22.05 -4.03
N ALA A 167 -19.59 22.28 -3.32
CA ALA A 167 -18.28 22.55 -3.92
C ALA A 167 -17.52 21.27 -4.32
N VAL A 168 -18.05 20.09 -4.01
CA VAL A 168 -17.41 18.79 -4.27
C VAL A 168 -17.97 18.21 -5.57
N ASN A 169 -17.10 18.02 -6.57
CA ASN A 169 -17.45 17.34 -7.81
C ASN A 169 -17.51 15.82 -7.59
N ASP A 170 -18.64 15.21 -7.93
CA ASP A 170 -18.91 13.78 -7.69
C ASP A 170 -18.02 12.83 -8.52
N SER A 171 -17.58 13.28 -9.70
CA SER A 171 -16.79 12.47 -10.65
C SER A 171 -15.30 12.77 -10.62
N GLY A 172 -14.88 13.82 -9.91
CA GLY A 172 -13.48 14.23 -9.84
C GLY A 172 -12.66 13.28 -8.96
N PRO A 173 -11.44 12.87 -9.36
CA PRO A 173 -10.54 12.13 -8.50
C PRO A 173 -10.21 12.92 -7.23
N PHE A 174 -10.17 12.24 -6.07
CA PHE A 174 -9.84 12.88 -4.78
C PHE A 174 -8.50 13.63 -4.80
N ILE A 175 -7.51 13.13 -5.54
CA ILE A 175 -6.20 13.77 -5.69
C ILE A 175 -6.33 15.17 -6.33
N GLN A 176 -7.22 15.32 -7.32
CA GLN A 176 -7.47 16.61 -7.97
C GLN A 176 -8.23 17.59 -7.06
N LEU A 177 -8.94 17.07 -6.05
CA LEU A 177 -9.57 17.87 -5.00
C LEU A 177 -8.58 18.26 -3.88
N GLY A 178 -7.29 17.90 -4.00
CA GLY A 178 -6.26 18.20 -3.01
C GLY A 178 -6.18 17.20 -1.87
N MET A 179 -6.72 15.99 -2.04
CA MET A 179 -6.62 14.93 -1.05
C MET A 179 -5.25 14.24 -1.11
N ASP A 180 -4.67 14.04 0.07
CA ASP A 180 -3.42 13.34 0.34
C ASP A 180 -3.64 12.10 1.25
N SER A 181 -2.58 11.39 1.58
CA SER A 181 -2.65 10.18 2.41
C SER A 181 -3.17 10.44 3.83
N LEU A 182 -2.99 11.64 4.38
CA LEU A 182 -3.42 11.99 5.75
C LEU A 182 -4.92 12.34 5.77
N THR A 183 -5.35 13.16 4.83
CA THR A 183 -6.74 13.57 4.62
C THR A 183 -7.60 12.40 4.15
N GLY A 184 -7.06 11.45 3.38
CA GLY A 184 -7.75 10.20 3.04
C GLY A 184 -8.05 9.33 4.26
N MET A 185 -7.12 9.24 5.22
CA MET A 185 -7.37 8.54 6.50
C MET A 185 -8.40 9.27 7.37
N GLU A 186 -8.39 10.61 7.38
CA GLU A 186 -9.38 11.43 8.07
C GLU A 186 -10.79 11.21 7.48
N LEU A 187 -10.92 11.24 6.15
CA LEU A 187 -12.16 10.99 5.43
C LEU A 187 -12.74 9.62 5.79
N ARG A 188 -11.92 8.57 5.72
CA ARG A 188 -12.31 7.22 6.11
C ARG A 188 -12.85 7.19 7.55
N ARG A 189 -12.13 7.80 8.49
CA ARG A 189 -12.47 7.77 9.91
C ARG A 189 -13.80 8.47 10.18
N ARG A 190 -14.00 9.66 9.60
CA ARG A 190 -15.25 10.41 9.73
C ARG A 190 -16.40 9.68 9.05
N LEU A 191 -16.19 9.14 7.86
CA LEU A 191 -17.21 8.38 7.15
C LEU A 191 -17.67 7.15 7.95
N ALA A 192 -16.73 6.41 8.56
CA ALA A 192 -17.06 5.28 9.44
C ALA A 192 -17.81 5.70 10.70
N SER A 193 -17.44 6.85 11.31
CA SER A 193 -18.10 7.41 12.49
C SER A 193 -19.53 7.87 12.18
N ASP A 194 -19.71 8.62 11.10
CA ASP A 194 -20.97 9.30 10.78
C ASP A 194 -21.99 8.34 10.17
N SER A 195 -21.54 7.37 9.36
CA SER A 195 -22.43 6.34 8.80
C SER A 195 -22.69 5.18 9.77
N GLY A 196 -21.73 4.86 10.64
CA GLY A 196 -21.73 3.63 11.42
C GLY A 196 -21.40 2.36 10.61
N ILE A 197 -20.95 2.52 9.35
CA ILE A 197 -20.54 1.43 8.46
C ILE A 197 -19.05 1.13 8.65
N ALA A 198 -18.66 -0.14 8.50
CA ALA A 198 -17.26 -0.53 8.48
C ALA A 198 -16.61 -0.06 7.16
N VAL A 199 -15.77 0.96 7.22
CA VAL A 199 -15.01 1.46 6.06
C VAL A 199 -13.58 0.88 6.08
N PRO A 200 -13.18 0.03 5.11
CA PRO A 200 -11.82 -0.50 4.98
C PRO A 200 -10.76 0.59 4.89
N ALA A 201 -9.51 0.24 5.20
CA ALA A 201 -8.38 1.18 5.14
C ALA A 201 -8.10 1.68 3.72
N THR A 202 -8.38 0.84 2.73
CA THR A 202 -8.15 1.07 1.32
C THR A 202 -9.33 1.76 0.63
N ALA A 203 -10.49 1.91 1.27
CA ALA A 203 -11.73 2.34 0.60
C ALA A 203 -11.65 3.69 -0.14
N VAL A 204 -10.84 4.64 0.34
CA VAL A 204 -10.64 5.94 -0.33
C VAL A 204 -9.77 5.79 -1.59
N PHE A 205 -8.89 4.78 -1.62
CA PHE A 205 -8.05 4.44 -2.76
C PHE A 205 -8.77 3.52 -3.77
N ASP A 206 -9.51 2.53 -3.26
CA ASP A 206 -10.32 1.59 -4.06
C ASP A 206 -11.48 2.31 -4.76
N HIS A 207 -11.94 3.44 -4.18
CA HIS A 207 -13.02 4.26 -4.71
C HIS A 207 -12.56 5.71 -4.85
N PRO A 208 -11.78 6.04 -5.90
CA PRO A 208 -11.00 7.28 -5.96
C PRO A 208 -11.82 8.55 -6.26
N THR A 209 -13.15 8.46 -6.29
CA THR A 209 -14.06 9.59 -6.51
C THR A 209 -15.17 9.62 -5.45
N PRO A 210 -15.76 10.79 -5.12
CA PRO A 210 -16.89 10.87 -4.20
C PRO A 210 -18.07 9.99 -4.62
N GLY A 211 -18.37 9.92 -5.93
CA GLY A 211 -19.43 9.07 -6.47
C GLY A 211 -19.15 7.57 -6.30
N ALA A 212 -17.91 7.13 -6.55
CA ALA A 212 -17.52 5.74 -6.33
C ALA A 212 -17.58 5.36 -4.85
N LEU A 213 -17.14 6.25 -3.97
CA LEU A 213 -17.18 6.03 -2.52
C LEU A 213 -18.63 6.03 -1.99
N ALA A 214 -19.52 6.83 -2.57
CA ALA A 214 -20.95 6.80 -2.27
C ALA A 214 -21.60 5.48 -2.73
N ALA A 215 -21.22 4.96 -3.89
CA ALA A 215 -21.69 3.65 -4.37
C ALA A 215 -21.24 2.51 -3.43
N PHE A 216 -20.00 2.55 -2.94
CA PHE A 216 -19.52 1.63 -1.90
C PHE A 216 -20.36 1.70 -0.63
N VAL A 217 -20.66 2.91 -0.14
CA VAL A 217 -21.54 3.10 1.03
C VAL A 217 -22.93 2.48 0.80
N VAL A 218 -23.49 2.62 -0.39
CA VAL A 218 -24.79 2.02 -0.75
C VAL A 218 -24.73 0.49 -0.79
N ALA A 219 -23.64 -0.09 -1.33
CA ALA A 219 -23.42 -1.53 -1.29
C ALA A 219 -23.36 -2.07 0.15
N GLU A 220 -22.65 -1.38 1.05
CA GLU A 220 -22.61 -1.74 2.47
C GLU A 220 -23.97 -1.59 3.18
N LEU A 221 -24.76 -0.56 2.85
CA LEU A 221 -26.14 -0.42 3.32
C LEU A 221 -27.03 -1.58 2.84
N GLY A 222 -26.81 -2.07 1.61
CA GLY A 222 -27.50 -3.22 1.06
C GLY A 222 -27.25 -4.51 1.85
N LYS A 223 -26.02 -4.71 2.35
CA LYS A 223 -25.66 -5.83 3.23
C LYS A 223 -26.42 -5.77 4.56
N ILE A 224 -26.54 -4.57 5.15
CA ILE A 224 -27.29 -4.36 6.41
C ILE A 224 -28.80 -4.61 6.22
N ALA A 225 -29.37 -4.17 5.09
CA ALA A 225 -30.78 -4.45 4.75
C ALA A 225 -31.03 -5.95 4.48
N GLY A 226 -30.07 -6.64 3.85
CA GLY A 226 -30.14 -8.08 3.59
C GLY A 226 -30.00 -8.95 4.84
N GLU A 227 -29.16 -8.55 5.81
CA GLU A 227 -29.00 -9.24 7.09
C GLU A 227 -30.26 -9.18 7.99
N ALA A 228 -31.13 -8.18 7.80
CA ALA A 228 -32.41 -8.10 8.50
C ALA A 228 -33.48 -9.05 7.92
N ALA A 229 -33.34 -9.46 6.65
CA ALA A 229 -34.31 -10.33 5.95
C ALA A 229 -33.90 -11.82 5.93
N ALA A 230 -32.64 -12.16 6.24
CA ALA A 230 -32.16 -13.54 6.17
C ALA A 230 -31.25 -13.92 7.36
N ARG A 231 -31.78 -14.73 8.29
CA ARG A 231 -31.02 -15.78 8.97
C ARG A 231 -31.45 -17.11 8.35
N PRO A 232 -30.53 -17.96 7.85
CA PRO A 232 -29.49 -18.55 8.69
C PRO A 232 -28.07 -18.59 8.08
N GLY A 233 -27.07 -18.73 8.98
CA GLY A 233 -25.79 -19.40 8.69
C GLY A 233 -24.75 -18.64 7.86
N ARG A 234 -24.02 -17.70 8.49
CA ARG A 234 -22.77 -17.19 7.91
C ARG A 234 -21.70 -18.29 7.94
N GLN A 235 -21.58 -19.04 6.85
CA GLN A 235 -20.37 -19.80 6.57
C GLN A 235 -19.25 -18.80 6.26
N ALA A 236 -18.12 -18.97 6.94
CA ALA A 236 -16.85 -18.39 6.50
C ALA A 236 -16.60 -18.82 5.04
N PRO A 237 -15.90 -18.03 4.22
CA PRO A 237 -15.56 -18.47 2.88
C PRO A 237 -14.70 -19.71 3.00
N THR A 238 -15.32 -20.88 2.85
CA THR A 238 -14.61 -22.09 2.45
C THR A 238 -13.99 -21.72 1.13
N GLY A 239 -12.66 -21.60 1.09
CA GLY A 239 -11.95 -21.63 -0.18
C GLY A 239 -12.53 -22.78 -0.97
N ALA A 240 -12.89 -22.53 -2.24
CA ALA A 240 -13.20 -23.60 -3.16
C ALA A 240 -12.11 -24.65 -2.95
N GLY A 241 -12.51 -25.84 -2.49
CA GLY A 241 -11.55 -26.92 -2.30
C GLY A 241 -10.80 -27.03 -3.61
N ALA A 242 -9.48 -26.91 -3.57
CA ALA A 242 -8.67 -27.28 -4.71
C ALA A 242 -9.07 -28.72 -5.04
N VAL A 243 -9.84 -28.88 -6.12
CA VAL A 243 -10.09 -30.20 -6.68
C VAL A 243 -8.69 -30.60 -7.14
N GLN A 244 -8.11 -31.56 -6.42
CA GLN A 244 -6.68 -31.88 -6.52
C GLN A 244 -6.25 -32.36 -7.92
N ASP A 245 -7.24 -32.56 -8.80
CA ASP A 245 -7.15 -33.03 -10.17
C ASP A 245 -7.83 -32.10 -11.20
N ASP A 246 -8.15 -30.84 -10.87
CA ASP A 246 -8.70 -29.89 -11.87
C ASP A 246 -7.57 -29.34 -12.75
N PRO A 247 -7.55 -29.63 -14.06
CA PRO A 247 -6.51 -29.16 -14.95
C PRO A 247 -6.53 -27.64 -15.09
N ILE A 248 -5.35 -27.02 -15.02
CA ILE A 248 -5.20 -25.61 -15.39
C ILE A 248 -5.36 -25.49 -16.91
N VAL A 249 -6.34 -24.69 -17.34
CA VAL A 249 -6.61 -24.41 -18.75
C VAL A 249 -6.03 -23.06 -19.13
N ILE A 250 -5.19 -23.04 -20.15
CA ILE A 250 -4.71 -21.80 -20.77
C ILE A 250 -5.77 -21.38 -21.80
N VAL A 251 -6.52 -20.32 -21.49
CA VAL A 251 -7.63 -19.83 -22.34
C VAL A 251 -7.25 -18.66 -23.24
N GLY A 252 -6.13 -18.01 -22.96
CA GLY A 252 -5.63 -16.86 -23.72
C GLY A 252 -4.13 -16.71 -23.62
N MET A 253 -3.52 -16.13 -24.65
CA MET A 253 -2.09 -15.84 -24.73
C MET A 253 -1.86 -14.60 -25.58
N ALA A 254 -0.89 -13.77 -25.18
CA ALA A 254 -0.31 -12.74 -26.02
C ALA A 254 1.20 -12.73 -25.79
N CYS A 255 1.96 -12.29 -26.79
CA CYS A 255 3.40 -12.31 -26.69
C CYS A 255 4.07 -11.29 -27.62
N ARG A 256 5.32 -10.96 -27.28
CA ARG A 256 6.24 -10.18 -28.11
C ARG A 256 7.58 -10.91 -28.15
N TYR A 257 8.05 -11.20 -29.35
CA TYR A 257 9.37 -11.84 -29.57
C TYR A 257 10.14 -11.12 -30.69
N PRO A 258 11.46 -11.35 -30.80
CA PRO A 258 12.25 -10.86 -31.92
C PRO A 258 11.67 -11.25 -33.29
N GLY A 259 12.04 -10.52 -34.34
CA GLY A 259 11.52 -10.77 -35.70
C GLY A 259 10.11 -10.24 -35.92
N ASP A 260 9.70 -9.20 -35.20
CA ASP A 260 8.37 -8.57 -35.26
C ASP A 260 7.21 -9.54 -34.95
N THR A 261 7.48 -10.53 -34.10
CA THR A 261 6.47 -11.51 -33.65
C THR A 261 5.59 -10.87 -32.59
N ARG A 262 4.30 -10.66 -32.90
CA ARG A 262 3.35 -9.94 -32.02
C ARG A 262 2.19 -10.79 -31.53
N SER A 263 2.09 -12.05 -31.95
CA SER A 263 0.99 -12.95 -31.59
C SER A 263 1.46 -14.41 -31.46
N PRO A 264 0.69 -15.28 -30.79
CA PRO A 264 0.93 -16.72 -30.78
C PRO A 264 0.99 -17.32 -32.20
N GLU A 265 0.19 -16.81 -33.12
CA GLU A 265 0.17 -17.22 -34.53
C GLU A 265 1.47 -16.84 -35.25
N ASP A 266 1.99 -15.65 -34.99
CA ASP A 266 3.27 -15.21 -35.55
C ASP A 266 4.42 -16.04 -34.97
N LEU A 267 4.38 -16.37 -33.68
CA LEU A 267 5.36 -17.25 -33.04
C LEU A 267 5.34 -18.63 -33.71
N TRP A 268 4.15 -19.17 -33.95
CA TRP A 268 3.99 -20.45 -34.65
C TRP A 268 4.62 -20.41 -36.04
N ARG A 269 4.37 -19.36 -36.83
CA ARG A 269 4.98 -19.20 -38.16
C ARG A 269 6.49 -19.11 -38.08
N LEU A 270 7.03 -18.28 -37.19
CA LEU A 270 8.47 -18.12 -36.98
C LEU A 270 9.15 -19.48 -36.72
N VAL A 271 8.58 -20.28 -35.82
CA VAL A 271 9.11 -21.61 -35.47
C VAL A 271 8.92 -22.62 -36.60
N ALA A 272 7.74 -22.67 -37.20
CA ALA A 272 7.42 -23.61 -38.27
C ALA A 272 8.28 -23.39 -39.53
N ASP A 273 8.57 -22.12 -39.85
CA ASP A 273 9.38 -21.72 -41.00
C ASP A 273 10.90 -21.78 -40.69
N GLY A 274 11.28 -21.99 -39.42
CA GLY A 274 12.68 -21.99 -39.00
C GLY A 274 13.36 -20.64 -39.19
N THR A 275 12.63 -19.55 -39.01
CA THR A 275 13.13 -18.18 -39.25
C THR A 275 14.12 -17.77 -38.17
N ASP A 276 15.30 -17.30 -38.58
CA ASP A 276 16.26 -16.66 -37.69
C ASP A 276 15.85 -15.21 -37.43
N ALA A 277 15.54 -14.91 -36.17
CA ALA A 277 15.11 -13.59 -35.71
C ALA A 277 16.23 -12.76 -35.06
N ILE A 278 17.49 -13.19 -35.19
CA ILE A 278 18.65 -12.46 -34.72
C ILE A 278 18.97 -11.31 -35.69
N GLY A 279 19.05 -10.10 -35.15
CA GLY A 279 19.28 -8.88 -35.90
C GLY A 279 20.34 -7.98 -35.28
N PRO A 280 20.70 -6.87 -35.97
CA PRO A 280 21.62 -5.88 -35.42
C PRO A 280 21.01 -5.16 -34.21
N PHE A 281 21.85 -4.53 -33.38
CA PHE A 281 21.37 -3.79 -32.21
C PHE A 281 20.44 -2.63 -32.62
N PRO A 282 19.34 -2.36 -31.88
CA PRO A 282 18.43 -1.25 -32.15
C PRO A 282 19.13 0.11 -32.04
N ALA A 283 18.84 1.05 -32.94
CA ALA A 283 19.43 2.40 -32.92
C ALA A 283 18.65 3.42 -32.06
N ASN A 284 17.44 3.06 -31.61
CA ASN A 284 16.50 3.91 -30.86
C ASN A 284 16.58 3.67 -29.34
N ARG A 285 17.79 3.49 -28.81
CA ARG A 285 18.04 3.27 -27.37
C ARG A 285 19.05 4.26 -26.77
N ASP A 286 19.40 5.30 -27.52
CA ASP A 286 20.35 6.37 -27.14
C ASP A 286 21.75 5.89 -26.70
N TRP A 287 22.15 4.70 -27.17
CA TRP A 287 23.48 4.12 -26.99
C TRP A 287 24.33 4.21 -28.26
N ASP A 288 25.65 4.26 -28.11
CA ASP A 288 26.59 4.30 -29.23
C ASP A 288 26.87 2.87 -29.73
N VAL A 289 26.08 2.41 -30.70
CA VAL A 289 26.20 1.05 -31.27
C VAL A 289 27.55 0.84 -31.97
N ASP A 290 28.14 1.90 -32.53
CA ASP A 290 29.41 1.81 -33.23
C ASP A 290 30.57 1.65 -32.25
N ASP A 291 30.54 2.40 -31.14
CA ASP A 291 31.51 2.28 -30.06
C ASP A 291 31.31 1.02 -29.21
N LEU A 292 30.11 0.46 -29.11
CA LEU A 292 29.82 -0.69 -28.26
C LEU A 292 30.57 -1.98 -28.63
N TYR A 293 31.01 -2.15 -29.88
CA TYR A 293 31.66 -3.39 -30.32
C TYR A 293 33.17 -3.42 -30.11
N ASP A 294 33.69 -4.48 -29.49
CA ASP A 294 35.12 -4.81 -29.48
C ASP A 294 35.30 -6.33 -29.61
N PRO A 295 36.15 -6.82 -30.54
CA PRO A 295 36.37 -8.26 -30.71
C PRO A 295 37.03 -8.94 -29.49
N ASP A 296 37.61 -8.18 -28.56
CA ASP A 296 38.12 -8.70 -27.28
C ASP A 296 36.96 -8.87 -26.27
N PRO A 297 36.58 -10.12 -25.93
CA PRO A 297 35.50 -10.38 -24.99
C PRO A 297 35.82 -9.98 -23.55
N THR A 298 37.08 -9.66 -23.24
CA THR A 298 37.52 -9.25 -21.91
C THR A 298 37.50 -7.73 -21.70
N ARG A 299 37.26 -6.95 -22.76
CA ARG A 299 37.29 -5.49 -22.69
C ARG A 299 36.06 -4.95 -21.92
N PRO A 300 36.25 -4.26 -20.78
CA PRO A 300 35.14 -3.75 -19.99
C PRO A 300 34.27 -2.76 -20.76
N GLY A 301 32.94 -2.88 -20.61
CA GLY A 301 31.96 -1.98 -21.21
C GLY A 301 31.74 -2.15 -22.71
N LYS A 302 32.32 -3.19 -23.34
CA LYS A 302 32.16 -3.50 -24.76
C LYS A 302 31.45 -4.85 -24.95
N SER A 303 30.86 -5.03 -26.12
CA SER A 303 30.24 -6.27 -26.59
C SER A 303 31.09 -6.89 -27.69
N TYR A 304 31.34 -8.20 -27.62
CA TYR A 304 32.02 -8.94 -28.68
C TYR A 304 31.10 -9.39 -29.82
N THR A 305 29.80 -9.09 -29.72
CA THR A 305 28.79 -9.33 -30.78
C THR A 305 28.10 -8.02 -31.18
N ARG A 306 27.68 -7.93 -32.44
CA ARG A 306 26.83 -6.85 -32.98
C ARG A 306 25.37 -7.29 -33.17
N TYR A 307 25.05 -8.52 -32.81
CA TYR A 307 23.78 -9.17 -33.13
C TYR A 307 23.12 -9.76 -31.88
N GLY A 308 21.80 -9.73 -31.84
CA GLY A 308 20.97 -10.28 -30.76
C GLY A 308 19.48 -10.31 -31.13
N GLY A 309 18.67 -10.94 -30.29
CA GLY A 309 17.22 -10.91 -30.41
C GLY A 309 16.66 -9.70 -29.67
N PHE A 310 16.03 -8.77 -30.40
CA PHE A 310 15.52 -7.53 -29.82
C PHE A 310 14.05 -7.30 -30.14
N LEU A 311 13.35 -6.66 -29.20
CA LEU A 311 12.10 -5.96 -29.46
C LEU A 311 12.45 -4.52 -29.90
N TYR A 312 12.46 -4.28 -31.21
CA TYR A 312 12.86 -2.98 -31.78
C TYR A 312 11.90 -1.85 -31.39
N ASP A 313 10.61 -2.15 -31.25
CA ASP A 313 9.55 -1.20 -30.92
C ASP A 313 9.24 -1.15 -29.40
N ALA A 314 10.10 -1.68 -28.51
CA ALA A 314 9.84 -1.70 -27.06
C ALA A 314 9.67 -0.31 -26.41
N ASP A 315 10.09 0.75 -27.09
CA ASP A 315 9.87 2.15 -26.69
C ASP A 315 8.45 2.65 -26.96
N ARG A 316 7.68 1.99 -27.83
CA ARG A 316 6.30 2.36 -28.16
C ARG A 316 5.33 1.88 -27.09
N PHE A 317 4.31 2.69 -26.81
CA PHE A 317 3.26 2.39 -25.83
C PHE A 317 2.05 3.31 -26.03
N ASP A 318 0.84 2.75 -26.00
CA ASP A 318 -0.41 3.54 -26.03
C ASP A 318 -0.80 4.02 -24.62
N ALA A 319 -0.18 5.14 -24.20
CA ALA A 319 -0.38 5.66 -22.85
C ALA A 319 -1.83 6.12 -22.57
N GLU A 320 -2.50 6.74 -23.56
CA GLU A 320 -3.85 7.28 -23.40
C GLU A 320 -4.86 6.14 -23.18
N PHE A 321 -4.73 5.05 -23.93
CA PHE A 321 -5.58 3.88 -23.78
C PHE A 321 -5.55 3.30 -22.36
N PHE A 322 -4.38 3.25 -21.72
CA PHE A 322 -4.21 2.77 -20.35
C PHE A 322 -4.42 3.85 -19.27
N GLY A 323 -4.84 5.06 -19.65
CA GLY A 323 -5.05 6.17 -18.71
C GLY A 323 -3.75 6.68 -18.07
N VAL A 324 -2.61 6.45 -18.72
CA VAL A 324 -1.28 6.87 -18.26
C VAL A 324 -0.96 8.23 -18.87
N SER A 325 -0.56 9.19 -18.05
CA SER A 325 -0.17 10.51 -18.56
C SER A 325 1.11 10.41 -19.40
N PRO A 326 1.32 11.25 -20.43
CA PRO A 326 2.56 11.22 -21.23
C PRO A 326 3.84 11.31 -20.38
N ARG A 327 3.80 12.10 -19.30
CA ARG A 327 4.91 12.26 -18.36
C ARG A 327 5.20 10.97 -17.59
N GLU A 328 4.16 10.28 -17.13
CA GLU A 328 4.32 9.01 -16.45
C GLU A 328 4.80 7.93 -17.42
N ALA A 329 4.24 7.88 -18.64
CA ALA A 329 4.58 6.88 -19.65
C ALA A 329 6.07 6.80 -19.93
N TYR A 330 6.76 7.95 -20.03
CA TYR A 330 8.22 8.00 -20.19
C TYR A 330 9.00 7.38 -19.03
N ALA A 331 8.48 7.43 -17.81
CA ALA A 331 9.14 6.92 -16.61
C ALA A 331 8.87 5.42 -16.34
N ILE A 332 7.83 4.84 -16.97
CA ILE A 332 7.50 3.42 -16.81
C ILE A 332 8.51 2.56 -17.57
N ASP A 333 9.05 1.51 -16.97
CA ASP A 333 9.89 0.54 -17.66
C ASP A 333 9.14 -0.07 -18.86
N PRO A 334 9.75 -0.13 -20.07
CA PRO A 334 9.20 -0.84 -21.22
C PRO A 334 8.62 -2.22 -20.91
N GLN A 335 9.19 -2.98 -19.97
CA GLN A 335 8.66 -4.27 -19.54
C GLN A 335 7.24 -4.14 -18.96
N GLN A 336 6.99 -3.13 -18.13
CA GLN A 336 5.65 -2.88 -17.57
C GLN A 336 4.65 -2.37 -18.63
N ARG A 337 5.13 -1.59 -19.61
CA ARG A 337 4.31 -1.13 -20.75
C ARG A 337 3.87 -2.31 -21.61
N LEU A 338 4.81 -3.19 -21.95
CA LEU A 338 4.55 -4.41 -22.71
C LEU A 338 3.65 -5.38 -21.94
N LEU A 339 3.80 -5.48 -20.61
CA LEU A 339 2.89 -6.27 -19.77
C LEU A 339 1.45 -5.74 -19.83
N LEU A 340 1.24 -4.42 -19.84
CA LEU A 340 -0.11 -3.85 -19.97
C LEU A 340 -0.75 -4.22 -21.31
N GLU A 341 -0.03 -4.02 -22.42
CA GLU A 341 -0.50 -4.36 -23.77
C GLU A 341 -0.79 -5.85 -23.90
N THR A 342 0.17 -6.70 -23.53
CA THR A 342 0.01 -8.16 -23.66
C THR A 342 -1.05 -8.70 -22.71
N THR A 343 -1.28 -8.10 -21.54
CA THR A 343 -2.39 -8.49 -20.67
C THR A 343 -3.73 -8.16 -21.31
N TRP A 344 -3.89 -6.97 -21.88
CA TRP A 344 -5.11 -6.61 -22.64
C TRP A 344 -5.36 -7.60 -23.78
N GLU A 345 -4.35 -7.84 -24.63
CA GLU A 345 -4.44 -8.75 -25.77
C GLU A 345 -4.73 -10.19 -25.34
N SER A 346 -4.21 -10.63 -24.19
CA SER A 346 -4.50 -11.97 -23.66
C SER A 346 -5.98 -12.13 -23.29
N PHE A 347 -6.64 -11.07 -22.79
CA PHE A 347 -8.07 -11.06 -22.54
C PHE A 347 -8.87 -11.07 -23.85
N GLU A 348 -8.45 -10.30 -24.86
CA GLU A 348 -9.09 -10.31 -26.18
C GLU A 348 -8.97 -11.67 -26.86
N HIS A 349 -7.80 -12.30 -26.81
CA HIS A 349 -7.57 -13.65 -27.32
C HIS A 349 -8.46 -14.68 -26.59
N ALA A 350 -8.68 -14.51 -25.29
CA ALA A 350 -9.58 -15.37 -24.52
C ALA A 350 -11.08 -15.06 -24.76
N GLY A 351 -11.42 -13.98 -25.49
CA GLY A 351 -12.79 -13.50 -25.65
C GLY A 351 -13.40 -12.96 -24.35
N ILE A 352 -12.58 -12.47 -23.43
CA ILE A 352 -12.99 -11.94 -22.13
C ILE A 352 -13.00 -10.41 -22.21
N ASP A 353 -14.12 -9.78 -21.85
CA ASP A 353 -14.18 -8.33 -21.66
C ASP A 353 -13.48 -7.95 -20.33
N PRO A 354 -12.34 -7.22 -20.35
CA PRO A 354 -11.60 -6.87 -19.15
C PRO A 354 -12.43 -6.07 -18.12
N ALA A 355 -13.42 -5.30 -18.58
CA ALA A 355 -14.28 -4.54 -17.68
C ALA A 355 -15.10 -5.45 -16.75
N THR A 356 -15.40 -6.67 -17.18
CA THR A 356 -16.14 -7.66 -16.37
C THR A 356 -15.30 -8.27 -15.25
N LEU A 357 -13.98 -8.15 -15.31
CA LEU A 357 -13.05 -8.67 -14.30
C LEU A 357 -12.81 -7.69 -13.15
N ARG A 358 -13.29 -6.44 -13.26
CA ARG A 358 -13.14 -5.44 -12.17
C ARG A 358 -13.86 -5.91 -10.90
N GLY A 359 -13.16 -5.90 -9.78
CA GLY A 359 -13.65 -6.39 -8.49
C GLY A 359 -13.62 -7.92 -8.34
N SER A 360 -13.11 -8.64 -9.34
CA SER A 360 -13.00 -10.10 -9.27
C SER A 360 -11.78 -10.53 -8.46
N ARG A 361 -11.83 -11.76 -7.93
CA ARG A 361 -10.70 -12.39 -7.21
C ARG A 361 -9.61 -12.93 -8.16
N THR A 362 -9.37 -12.26 -9.28
CA THR A 362 -8.37 -12.64 -10.29
C THR A 362 -6.98 -12.26 -9.80
N GLY A 363 -6.07 -13.23 -9.75
CA GLY A 363 -4.68 -13.01 -9.36
C GLY A 363 -3.79 -12.62 -10.54
N VAL A 364 -2.70 -11.92 -10.26
CA VAL A 364 -1.67 -11.52 -11.20
C VAL A 364 -0.32 -12.02 -10.69
N PHE A 365 0.36 -12.81 -11.50
CA PHE A 365 1.67 -13.38 -11.20
C PHE A 365 2.61 -13.01 -12.35
N VAL A 366 3.70 -12.32 -12.04
CA VAL A 366 4.65 -11.82 -13.04
C VAL A 366 6.05 -12.30 -12.69
N GLY A 367 6.71 -12.99 -13.61
CA GLY A 367 8.13 -13.24 -13.54
C GLY A 367 8.90 -12.08 -14.17
N THR A 368 9.69 -11.34 -13.38
CA THR A 368 10.58 -10.30 -13.89
C THR A 368 11.99 -10.55 -13.40
N MET A 369 12.97 -10.18 -14.23
CA MET A 369 14.37 -10.12 -13.85
C MET A 369 14.98 -8.91 -14.54
N TYR A 370 15.91 -8.23 -13.87
CA TYR A 370 16.49 -6.96 -14.28
C TYR A 370 15.51 -5.77 -14.22
N ASP A 371 15.81 -4.80 -13.36
CA ASP A 371 15.02 -3.57 -13.14
C ASP A 371 15.89 -2.33 -13.47
N ASP A 372 16.64 -2.41 -14.56
CA ASP A 372 17.74 -1.49 -14.85
C ASP A 372 17.28 -0.16 -15.47
N TYR A 373 16.00 -0.03 -15.84
CA TYR A 373 15.52 1.11 -16.61
C TYR A 373 15.76 2.44 -15.87
N ALA A 374 15.49 2.49 -14.56
CA ALA A 374 15.74 3.68 -13.76
C ALA A 374 17.24 3.90 -13.44
N SER A 375 18.05 2.83 -13.39
CA SER A 375 19.49 2.93 -13.09
C SER A 375 20.32 3.40 -14.29
N ARG A 376 19.75 3.34 -15.51
CA ARG A 376 20.37 3.83 -16.75
C ARG A 376 20.17 5.33 -16.99
N LEU A 377 19.42 6.03 -16.14
CA LEU A 377 19.26 7.48 -16.23
C LEU A 377 20.46 8.19 -15.59
N SER A 378 21.34 8.78 -16.41
CA SER A 378 22.54 9.51 -15.98
C SER A 378 22.24 10.73 -15.09
N ALA A 379 21.03 11.29 -15.21
CA ALA A 379 20.46 12.28 -14.34
C ALA A 379 18.93 12.13 -14.38
N VAL A 380 18.28 12.13 -13.22
CA VAL A 380 16.82 12.14 -13.13
C VAL A 380 16.35 13.58 -13.34
N PRO A 381 15.63 13.91 -14.43
CA PRO A 381 15.03 15.22 -14.54
C PRO A 381 13.99 15.38 -13.43
N VAL A 382 14.01 16.50 -12.70
CA VAL A 382 13.12 16.83 -11.56
C VAL A 382 11.63 16.60 -11.91
N GLU A 383 11.28 16.74 -13.18
CA GLU A 383 9.94 16.52 -13.73
C GLU A 383 9.44 15.05 -13.71
N TYR A 384 10.31 14.05 -13.55
CA TYR A 384 9.94 12.62 -13.52
C TYR A 384 10.22 11.93 -12.17
N GLU A 385 10.79 12.65 -11.20
CA GLU A 385 11.32 12.10 -9.94
C GLU A 385 10.28 11.30 -9.13
N GLY A 386 9.01 11.73 -9.16
CA GLY A 386 7.91 11.04 -8.48
C GLY A 386 7.39 9.77 -9.18
N TYR A 387 7.63 9.62 -10.49
CA TYR A 387 7.14 8.48 -11.27
C TYR A 387 8.18 7.38 -11.47
N LEU A 388 9.48 7.68 -11.33
CA LEU A 388 10.53 6.69 -11.57
C LEU A 388 10.54 5.56 -10.55
N SER A 389 10.23 5.85 -9.29
CA SER A 389 10.16 4.83 -8.24
C SER A 389 9.07 3.79 -8.54
N THR A 390 7.91 4.22 -9.04
CA THR A 390 6.81 3.30 -9.40
C THR A 390 6.93 2.77 -10.82
N GLY A 391 7.64 3.48 -11.71
CA GLY A 391 7.84 3.08 -13.09
C GLY A 391 8.80 1.91 -13.26
N SER A 392 9.73 1.70 -12.33
CA SER A 392 10.81 0.71 -12.47
C SER A 392 10.85 -0.38 -11.40
N ALA A 393 10.15 -0.22 -10.27
CA ALA A 393 10.17 -1.23 -9.21
C ALA A 393 9.46 -2.53 -9.66
N GLY A 394 10.12 -3.68 -9.57
CA GLY A 394 9.55 -4.98 -9.94
C GLY A 394 8.24 -5.31 -9.22
N SER A 395 8.09 -4.91 -7.95
CA SER A 395 6.82 -5.09 -7.22
C SER A 395 5.63 -4.33 -7.82
N VAL A 396 5.89 -3.28 -8.61
CA VAL A 396 4.86 -2.50 -9.28
C VAL A 396 4.38 -3.16 -10.57
N ALA A 397 5.14 -4.08 -11.18
CA ALA A 397 4.73 -4.75 -12.41
C ALA A 397 3.39 -5.49 -12.24
N SER A 398 3.30 -6.41 -11.28
CA SER A 398 2.05 -7.13 -10.96
C SER A 398 0.97 -6.19 -10.41
N GLY A 399 1.35 -5.25 -9.54
CA GLY A 399 0.44 -4.27 -8.94
C GLY A 399 -0.22 -3.32 -9.96
N ARG A 400 0.52 -2.91 -11.00
CA ARG A 400 0.02 -2.04 -12.07
C ARG A 400 -1.03 -2.75 -12.91
N LEU A 401 -0.83 -4.03 -13.25
CA LEU A 401 -1.84 -4.83 -13.93
C LEU A 401 -3.11 -4.97 -13.06
N SER A 402 -2.95 -5.35 -11.79
CA SER A 402 -4.08 -5.42 -10.86
C SER A 402 -4.82 -4.09 -10.75
N TYR A 403 -4.11 -2.97 -10.66
CA TYR A 403 -4.71 -1.64 -10.57
C TYR A 403 -5.45 -1.24 -11.85
N THR A 404 -4.80 -1.35 -13.02
CA THR A 404 -5.37 -0.95 -14.31
C THR A 404 -6.63 -1.75 -14.67
N PHE A 405 -6.60 -3.07 -14.42
CA PHE A 405 -7.71 -3.96 -14.74
C PHE A 405 -8.68 -4.18 -13.56
N GLY A 406 -8.42 -3.59 -12.39
CA GLY A 406 -9.25 -3.70 -11.18
C GLY A 406 -9.35 -5.12 -10.63
N LEU A 407 -8.25 -5.88 -10.67
CA LEU A 407 -8.20 -7.27 -10.20
C LEU A 407 -7.86 -7.30 -8.71
N GLU A 408 -8.72 -7.93 -7.90
CA GLU A 408 -8.62 -7.94 -6.43
C GLU A 408 -8.03 -9.25 -5.86
N GLY A 409 -7.46 -10.10 -6.71
CA GLY A 409 -6.69 -11.27 -6.28
C GLY A 409 -5.25 -10.93 -5.86
N PRO A 410 -4.43 -11.95 -5.52
CA PRO A 410 -3.01 -11.74 -5.22
C PRO A 410 -2.28 -11.09 -6.39
N ALA A 411 -1.40 -10.12 -6.11
CA ALA A 411 -0.50 -9.51 -7.08
C ALA A 411 0.95 -9.80 -6.65
N ILE A 412 1.64 -10.67 -7.37
CA ILE A 412 2.97 -11.18 -6.99
C ILE A 412 3.93 -11.00 -8.16
N THR A 413 5.08 -10.40 -7.88
CA THR A 413 6.23 -10.41 -8.80
C THR A 413 7.31 -11.35 -8.24
N VAL A 414 7.84 -12.23 -9.08
CA VAL A 414 8.86 -13.22 -8.73
C VAL A 414 10.13 -12.97 -9.53
N ASP A 415 11.28 -12.97 -8.83
CA ASP A 415 12.61 -12.96 -9.45
C ASP A 415 13.39 -14.20 -9.02
N THR A 416 13.52 -15.15 -9.96
CA THR A 416 14.43 -16.29 -9.89
C THR A 416 15.34 -16.32 -11.12
N ALA A 417 15.75 -15.13 -11.59
CA ALA A 417 16.53 -14.89 -12.80
C ALA A 417 15.89 -15.56 -14.03
N CYS A 418 16.65 -16.33 -14.81
CA CYS A 418 16.17 -16.92 -16.07
C CYS A 418 14.98 -17.89 -15.92
N SER A 419 14.60 -18.25 -14.69
CA SER A 419 13.45 -19.11 -14.39
C SER A 419 12.20 -18.38 -13.90
N SER A 420 12.23 -17.04 -13.79
CA SER A 420 11.16 -16.25 -13.17
C SER A 420 9.78 -16.52 -13.75
N SER A 421 9.66 -16.61 -15.08
CA SER A 421 8.37 -16.83 -15.75
C SER A 421 7.77 -18.21 -15.55
N LEU A 422 8.58 -19.22 -15.20
CA LEU A 422 8.10 -20.57 -14.92
C LEU A 422 7.74 -20.76 -13.43
N VAL A 423 8.37 -19.97 -12.55
CA VAL A 423 8.11 -20.02 -11.10
C VAL A 423 6.91 -19.16 -10.71
N ALA A 424 6.72 -18.04 -11.39
CA ALA A 424 5.50 -17.24 -11.32
C ALA A 424 4.30 -18.03 -11.86
#